data_AF-A0A0B6YJA0-F1
#
_entry.id   AF-A0A0B6YJA0-F1
#
_cell.length_a   1.000
_cell.length_b   1.000
_cell.length_c   1.000
_cell.angle_alpha   90.00
_cell.angle_beta   90.00
_cell.angle_gamma   90.00
#
_symmetry.space_group_name_H-M   'P 1'
#
loop_
_entity.id
_entity.type
_entity.pdbx_description
1 polymer ?
#
loop_
_entity_poly.entity_id
_entity_poly.type
_entity_poly.pdbx_seq_one_letter_code
_entity_poly.pdbx_strand_id
1 'polypeptide(L)'
;DDNFLDLLKRIEKFVGGDSQAVEMSPIFCMREQRKCVESCLDHIHYRSHIRSSNKFTKVYTLEDLVVSLIMQSGKTDQKPPERQVRDSLLRNQWDYVSSLGCSFHDEMDCSCCSL
;
A
#
# COMPACT_ATOMS: atom_id res chain seq x y z
N ASP A 1 9.89 16.36 16.00
CA ASP A 1 10.64 15.13 16.33
C ASP A 1 10.33 14.08 15.27
N ASP A 2 11.11 14.06 14.19
CA ASP A 2 10.84 13.12 13.09
C ASP A 2 11.92 12.05 13.06
N ASN A 3 11.69 10.96 13.80
CA ASN A 3 12.60 9.81 13.81
C ASN A 3 12.38 8.95 12.55
N PHE A 4 12.79 9.49 11.38
CA PHE A 4 12.68 8.81 10.09
C PHE A 4 13.44 7.47 10.05
N LEU A 5 14.52 7.34 10.83
CA LEU A 5 15.28 6.10 10.96
C LEU A 5 14.44 4.99 11.62
N ASP A 6 13.78 5.30 12.73
CA ASP A 6 12.92 4.33 13.42
C ASP A 6 11.68 4.01 12.58
N LEU A 7 11.08 5.02 11.93
CA LEU A 7 9.98 4.82 11.00
C LEU A 7 10.38 3.87 9.86
N LEU A 8 11.52 4.11 9.22
CA LEU A 8 12.03 3.27 8.14
C LEU A 8 12.23 1.81 8.61
N LYS A 9 12.84 1.60 9.79
CA LYS A 9 13.03 0.26 10.36
C LYS A 9 11.70 -0.45 10.63
N ARG A 10 10.68 0.26 11.10
CA ARG A 10 9.34 -0.31 11.33
C ARG A 10 8.68 -0.72 10.01
N ILE A 11 8.78 0.12 8.98
CA ILE A 11 8.28 -0.21 7.63
C ILE A 11 9.04 -1.42 7.07
N GLU A 12 10.37 -1.45 7.19
CA GLU A 12 11.18 -2.59 6.74
C GLU A 12 10.79 -3.88 7.45
N LYS A 13 10.58 -3.83 8.77
CA LYS A 13 10.10 -4.99 9.53
C LYS A 13 8.71 -5.44 9.09
N PHE A 14 7.80 -4.50 8.86
CA PHE A 14 6.43 -4.79 8.45
C PHE A 14 6.37 -5.42 7.05
N VAL A 15 7.07 -4.84 6.08
CA VAL A 15 7.05 -5.30 4.68
C VAL A 15 7.91 -6.55 4.47
N GLY A 16 9.03 -6.67 5.20
CA GLY A 16 9.90 -7.85 5.15
C GLY A 16 9.26 -9.10 5.78
N GLY A 17 8.36 -8.93 6.74
CA GLY A 17 7.76 -10.02 7.50
C GLY A 17 8.79 -10.80 8.32
N ASP A 18 8.41 -12.00 8.78
CA ASP A 18 9.31 -12.94 9.50
C ASP A 18 10.27 -13.71 8.56
N SER A 19 10.14 -13.47 7.25
CA SER A 19 10.91 -14.19 6.24
C SER A 19 12.33 -13.65 6.18
N GLN A 20 13.33 -14.53 6.29
CA GLN A 20 14.75 -14.20 5.98
C GLN A 20 14.98 -13.96 4.47
N ALA A 21 13.96 -13.47 3.76
CA ALA A 21 14.04 -13.22 2.33
C ALA A 21 15.07 -12.12 2.06
N VAL A 22 15.94 -12.37 1.08
CA VAL A 22 16.96 -11.42 0.63
C VAL A 22 16.32 -10.16 0.02
N GLU A 23 15.05 -10.25 -0.39
CA GLU A 23 14.31 -9.20 -1.08
C GLU A 23 13.02 -8.81 -0.36
N MET A 24 12.71 -7.50 -0.38
CA MET A 24 11.50 -6.95 0.22
C MET A 24 10.24 -7.33 -0.56
N SER A 25 9.16 -7.62 0.16
CA SER A 25 7.84 -7.84 -0.46
C SER A 25 7.37 -6.57 -1.20
N PRO A 26 6.63 -6.72 -2.32
CA PRO A 26 6.10 -5.57 -3.04
C PRO A 26 5.00 -4.86 -2.26
N ILE A 27 4.92 -3.54 -2.45
CA ILE A 27 3.86 -2.69 -1.91
C ILE A 27 2.82 -2.45 -3.02
N PHE A 28 1.55 -2.60 -2.69
CA PHE A 28 0.44 -2.32 -3.62
C PHE A 28 -0.37 -1.13 -3.12
N CYS A 29 -0.72 -0.23 -4.03
CA CYS A 29 -1.58 0.92 -3.73
C CYS A 29 -2.48 1.25 -4.93
N MET A 30 -3.44 2.14 -4.73
CA MET A 30 -4.26 2.65 -5.85
C MET A 30 -3.37 3.34 -6.89
N ARG A 31 -3.75 3.24 -8.17
CA ARG A 31 -2.97 3.78 -9.28
C ARG A 31 -2.68 5.27 -9.13
N GLU A 32 -3.63 6.06 -8.64
CA GLU A 32 -3.48 7.52 -8.43
C GLU A 32 -2.44 7.85 -7.37
N GLN A 33 -2.32 6.98 -6.37
CA GLN A 33 -1.48 7.20 -5.20
C GLN A 33 -0.05 6.69 -5.41
N ARG A 34 0.20 5.87 -6.42
CA ARG A 34 1.49 5.20 -6.66
C ARG A 34 2.69 6.16 -6.60
N LYS A 35 2.66 7.25 -7.37
CA LYS A 35 3.77 8.22 -7.38
C LYS A 35 3.97 8.91 -6.03
N CYS A 36 2.87 9.15 -5.32
CA CYS A 36 2.91 9.74 -3.98
C CYS A 36 3.58 8.77 -3.00
N VAL A 37 3.15 7.50 -3.01
CA VAL A 37 3.71 6.43 -2.16
C VAL A 37 5.20 6.23 -2.45
N GLU A 38 5.60 6.12 -3.72
CA GLU A 38 7.01 6.04 -4.14
C GLU A 38 7.81 7.23 -3.58
N SER A 39 7.31 8.46 -3.77
CA SER A 39 7.96 9.67 -3.27
C SER A 39 8.04 9.72 -1.75
N CYS A 40 7.02 9.26 -1.03
CA CYS A 40 7.03 9.19 0.44
C CYS A 40 8.08 8.21 0.95
N LEU A 41 8.20 7.03 0.33
CA LEU A 41 9.20 6.02 0.69
C LEU A 41 10.62 6.53 0.41
N ASP A 42 10.84 7.17 -0.73
CA ASP A 42 12.12 7.83 -1.04
C ASP A 42 12.44 8.96 -0.06
N HIS A 43 11.45 9.76 0.33
CA HIS A 43 11.64 10.82 1.30
C HIS A 43 12.04 10.28 2.68
N ILE A 44 11.35 9.24 3.17
CA ILE A 44 11.67 8.59 4.45
C ILE A 44 13.09 8.01 4.40
N HIS A 45 13.44 7.32 3.31
CA HIS A 45 14.78 6.78 3.11
C HIS A 45 15.85 7.88 3.12
N TYR A 46 15.67 8.94 2.32
CA TYR A 46 16.60 10.07 2.25
C TYR A 46 16.80 10.74 3.62
N ARG A 47 15.73 10.97 4.37
CA ARG A 47 15.75 11.60 5.70
C ARG A 47 16.30 10.68 6.81
N SER A 48 16.34 9.37 6.58
CA SER A 48 16.90 8.41 7.54
C SER A 48 18.45 8.43 7.59
N HIS A 49 19.11 9.08 6.63
CA HIS A 49 20.56 9.18 6.52
C HIS A 49 21.32 7.84 6.50
N ILE A 50 20.66 6.75 6.08
CA ILE A 50 21.29 5.44 5.93
C ILE A 50 22.04 5.38 4.58
N ARG A 51 23.22 4.75 4.57
CA ARG A 51 24.06 4.61 3.37
C ARG A 51 23.62 3.50 2.41
N SER A 52 22.74 2.60 2.84
CA SER A 52 22.23 1.52 2.01
C SER A 52 21.23 2.06 0.98
N SER A 53 21.15 1.41 -0.19
CA SER A 53 20.14 1.72 -1.18
C SER A 53 18.72 1.57 -0.62
N ASN A 54 17.76 2.33 -1.18
CA ASN A 54 16.36 2.16 -0.85
C ASN A 54 15.90 0.77 -1.30
N LYS A 55 15.33 -0.01 -0.37
CA LYS A 55 14.86 -1.38 -0.62
C LYS A 55 13.43 -1.43 -1.15
N PHE A 56 12.68 -0.33 -1.07
CA PHE A 56 11.27 -0.25 -1.47
C PHE A 56 11.10 0.17 -2.93
N THR A 57 11.74 -0.54 -3.85
CA THR A 57 11.70 -0.21 -5.30
C THR A 57 10.48 -0.78 -6.02
N LYS A 58 9.75 -1.71 -5.37
CA LYS A 58 8.61 -2.43 -5.94
C LYS A 58 7.30 -1.88 -5.41
N VAL A 59 6.85 -0.76 -5.98
CA VAL A 59 5.49 -0.23 -5.77
C VAL A 59 4.65 -0.52 -7.02
N TYR A 60 3.61 -1.33 -6.84
CA TYR A 60 2.71 -1.77 -7.90
C TYR A 60 1.28 -1.27 -7.66
N THR A 61 0.45 -1.37 -8.70
CA THR A 61 -0.95 -0.93 -8.61
C THR A 61 -1.84 -2.09 -8.12
N LEU A 62 -2.80 -1.76 -7.25
CA LEU A 62 -3.75 -2.72 -6.72
C LEU A 62 -4.67 -3.25 -7.83
N GLU A 63 -4.99 -2.41 -8.80
CA GLU A 63 -5.78 -2.75 -9.97
C GLU A 63 -5.13 -3.90 -10.76
N ASP A 64 -3.83 -3.81 -11.03
CA ASP A 64 -3.10 -4.86 -11.77
C ASP A 64 -3.04 -6.17 -10.98
N LEU A 65 -2.92 -6.09 -9.64
CA LEU A 65 -2.97 -7.25 -8.77
C LEU A 65 -4.34 -7.94 -8.84
N VAL A 66 -5.43 -7.18 -8.70
CA VAL A 66 -6.79 -7.71 -8.75
C VAL A 66 -7.08 -8.35 -10.10
N VAL A 67 -6.70 -7.70 -11.20
CA VAL A 67 -6.83 -8.27 -12.55
C VAL A 67 -6.06 -9.59 -12.64
N SER A 68 -4.83 -9.64 -12.14
CA SER A 68 -4.00 -10.85 -12.18
C SER A 68 -4.63 -11.99 -11.37
N LEU A 69 -5.14 -11.70 -10.16
CA LEU A 69 -5.82 -12.69 -9.31
C LEU A 69 -7.12 -13.20 -9.94
N ILE A 70 -7.91 -12.31 -10.55
CA ILE A 70 -9.14 -12.69 -11.26
C ILE A 70 -8.81 -13.63 -12.43
N MET A 71 -7.82 -13.27 -13.24
CA MET A 71 -7.37 -14.10 -14.38
C MET A 71 -6.83 -15.46 -13.91
N GLN A 72 -6.06 -15.49 -12.81
CA GLN A 72 -5.52 -16.72 -12.24
C GLN A 72 -6.58 -17.60 -11.56
N SER A 73 -7.71 -17.03 -11.15
CA SER A 73 -8.77 -17.79 -10.48
C SER A 73 -9.48 -18.81 -11.38
N GLY A 74 -9.31 -18.72 -12.70
CA GLY A 74 -9.98 -19.58 -13.68
C GLY A 74 -11.49 -19.32 -13.82
N LYS A 75 -12.02 -18.24 -13.22
CA LYS A 75 -13.44 -17.89 -13.27
C LYS A 75 -13.83 -17.07 -14.51
N THR A 76 -12.85 -16.56 -15.25
CA THR A 76 -13.07 -15.77 -16.46
C THR A 76 -11.96 -16.06 -17.46
N ASP A 77 -12.35 -16.19 -18.73
CA ASP A 77 -11.41 -16.32 -19.85
C ASP A 77 -11.02 -14.95 -20.44
N GLN A 78 -11.68 -13.88 -19.99
CA GLN A 78 -11.47 -12.53 -20.49
C GLN A 78 -10.95 -11.60 -19.40
N LYS A 79 -9.98 -10.76 -19.79
CA LYS A 79 -9.43 -9.70 -18.93
C LYS A 79 -10.55 -8.72 -18.56
N PRO A 80 -10.83 -8.52 -17.26
CA PRO A 80 -11.84 -7.55 -16.85
C PRO A 80 -11.42 -6.12 -17.27
N PRO A 81 -12.37 -5.28 -17.70
CA PRO A 81 -12.09 -3.88 -18.00
C PRO A 81 -11.50 -3.17 -16.77
N GLU A 82 -10.43 -2.41 -16.97
CA GLU A 82 -9.73 -1.71 -15.89
C GLU A 82 -10.66 -0.78 -15.11
N ARG A 83 -11.54 -0.06 -15.81
CA ARG A 83 -12.55 0.81 -15.20
C ARG A 83 -13.45 0.04 -14.23
N GLN A 84 -13.87 -1.17 -14.57
CA GLN A 84 -14.73 -1.98 -13.72
C GLN A 84 -13.99 -2.43 -12.45
N VAL A 85 -12.72 -2.79 -12.57
CA VAL A 85 -11.87 -3.16 -11.42
C VAL A 85 -11.71 -1.96 -10.51
N ARG A 86 -11.37 -0.79 -11.06
CA ARG A 86 -11.23 0.45 -10.30
C ARG A 86 -12.52 0.86 -9.60
N ASP A 87 -13.65 0.87 -10.33
CA ASP A 87 -14.95 1.20 -9.76
C ASP A 87 -15.33 0.24 -8.63
N SER A 88 -14.91 -1.04 -8.73
CA SER A 88 -15.14 -2.04 -7.66
C SER A 88 -14.26 -1.81 -6.45
N LEU A 89 -12.99 -1.43 -6.64
CA LEU A 89 -12.06 -1.09 -5.57
C LEU A 89 -12.46 0.18 -4.82
N LEU A 90 -13.05 1.16 -5.52
CA LEU A 90 -13.53 2.41 -4.93
C LEU A 90 -14.91 2.26 -4.27
N ARG A 91 -15.66 1.20 -4.58
CA ARG A 91 -16.92 0.87 -3.89
C ARG A 91 -16.59 0.27 -2.54
N ASN A 92 -16.50 1.14 -1.54
CA ASN A 92 -16.17 0.71 -0.20
C ASN A 92 -17.44 0.17 0.49
N GLN A 93 -17.67 -1.13 0.35
CA GLN A 93 -18.82 -1.83 0.95
C GLN A 93 -18.78 -1.84 2.49
N TRP A 94 -17.67 -1.34 3.07
CA TRP A 94 -17.38 -1.35 4.48
C TRP A 94 -17.28 0.06 5.10
N ASP A 95 -17.59 1.12 4.35
CA ASP A 95 -17.55 2.53 4.84
C ASP A 95 -18.37 2.77 6.11
N TYR A 96 -19.41 1.97 6.34
CA TYR A 96 -20.31 2.11 7.48
C TYR A 96 -19.90 1.26 8.69
N VAL A 97 -18.79 0.51 8.60
CA VAL A 97 -18.27 -0.25 9.73
C VAL A 97 -17.50 0.71 10.64
N SER A 98 -18.01 0.90 11.85
CA SER A 98 -17.33 1.70 12.87
C SER A 98 -15.99 1.10 13.28
N SER A 99 -15.03 1.96 13.64
CA SER A 99 -13.73 1.57 14.19
C SER A 99 -12.78 0.88 13.21
N LEU A 100 -12.88 1.19 11.92
CA LEU A 100 -11.86 0.84 10.92
C LEU A 100 -10.76 1.92 10.81
N GLY A 101 -11.01 3.13 11.30
CA GLY A 101 -10.03 4.22 11.29
C GLY A 101 -9.00 4.08 12.40
N CYS A 102 -7.96 4.93 12.35
CA CYS A 102 -7.09 5.10 13.51
C CYS A 102 -7.81 5.92 14.59
N SER A 103 -7.40 5.78 15.85
CA SER A 103 -8.06 6.43 17.00
C SER A 103 -8.31 7.93 16.81
N PHE A 104 -7.38 8.63 16.16
CA PHE A 104 -7.54 10.04 15.84
C PHE A 104 -8.68 10.31 14.85
N HIS A 105 -8.79 9.52 13.78
CA HIS A 105 -9.83 9.71 12.76
C HIS A 105 -11.21 9.27 13.26
N ASP A 106 -11.26 8.24 14.12
CA ASP A 106 -12.49 7.83 14.81
C ASP A 106 -13.01 8.92 15.75
N GLU A 107 -12.12 9.60 16.49
CA GLU A 107 -12.50 10.70 17.39
C GLU A 107 -12.94 11.96 16.62
N MET A 108 -12.36 12.20 15.45
CA MET A 108 -12.63 13.39 14.62
C MET A 108 -13.76 13.19 13.59
N ASP A 109 -14.36 12.00 13.54
CA ASP A 109 -15.36 11.61 12.53
C ASP A 109 -14.92 11.95 11.10
N CYS A 110 -13.65 11.64 10.78
CA CYS A 110 -13.01 11.99 9.52
C CYS A 110 -12.83 10.76 8.63
N SER A 111 -13.39 10.80 7.43
CA SER A 111 -13.39 9.69 6.47
C SER A 111 -12.04 9.49 5.74
N CYS A 112 -11.06 10.36 5.91
CA CYS A 112 -9.79 10.35 5.17
C CYS A 112 -8.67 9.60 5.93
N CYS A 113 -8.94 8.37 6.38
CA CYS A 113 -7.94 7.53 7.04
C CYS A 113 -7.17 6.65 6.04
N SER A 114 -5.87 6.42 6.29
CA SER A 114 -5.06 5.48 5.51
C SER A 114 -4.95 4.09 6.15
N LEU A 115 -5.64 3.87 7.27
CA LEU A 115 -5.75 2.58 7.96
C LEU A 115 -6.84 1.74 7.30
#